data_AF-A0A6S6U4Y5-F1
#
_entry.id   AF-A0A6S6U4Y5-F1
#
_cell.length_a   1.000
_cell.length_b   1.000
_cell.length_c   1.000
_cell.angle_alpha   90.00
_cell.angle_beta   90.00
_cell.angle_gamma   90.00
#
_symmetry.space_group_name_H-M   'P 1'
#
loop_
_entity.id
_entity.type
_entity.pdbx_description
1 polymer ?
#
loop_
_entity_poly.entity_id
_entity_poly.type
_entity_poly.pdbx_seq_one_letter_code
_entity_poly.pdbx_strand_id
1 'polypeptide(L)'
;MKNQWNRVIILFVFISAIGLVDKYYNSGKLLWEYYVDFSVVATVALAILAFMGYVRYIHGEDTIKIYFQKKEKKEKIDTGLIVLRKNCVRSELQGLLGMIHVTGGRYDLKSFQRDGEMLEVINQVQTNKFNEIVIKVSEKELEQFEIL
;
A
#
# COMPACT_ATOMS: atom_id res chain seq x y z
N MET A 1 8.59 -9.76 -8.15
CA MET A 1 8.84 -8.61 -7.26
C MET A 1 9.79 -8.89 -6.09
N LYS A 2 9.64 -9.97 -5.30
CA LYS A 2 10.54 -10.30 -4.15
C LYS A 2 12.05 -10.29 -4.48
N ASN A 3 12.43 -10.76 -5.67
CA ASN A 3 13.84 -10.85 -6.09
C ASN A 3 14.53 -9.51 -6.39
N GLN A 4 13.81 -8.43 -6.67
CA GLN A 4 14.45 -7.13 -6.94
C GLN A 4 14.79 -6.38 -5.64
N TRP A 5 13.99 -6.58 -4.61
CA TRP A 5 14.19 -5.97 -3.29
C TRP A 5 15.41 -6.49 -2.55
N ASN A 6 15.62 -7.82 -2.58
CA ASN A 6 16.80 -8.42 -1.96
C ASN A 6 18.10 -7.91 -2.61
N ARG A 7 18.09 -7.65 -3.93
CA ARG A 7 19.25 -7.13 -4.64
C ARG A 7 19.61 -5.71 -4.21
N VAL A 8 18.62 -4.84 -4.02
CA VAL A 8 18.84 -3.44 -3.59
C VAL A 8 19.36 -3.38 -2.15
N ILE A 9 18.81 -4.20 -1.24
CA ILE A 9 19.25 -4.24 0.16
C ILE A 9 20.67 -4.79 0.28
N ILE A 10 21.00 -5.85 -0.47
CA ILE A 10 22.36 -6.40 -0.50
C ILE A 10 23.36 -5.36 -1.01
N LEU A 11 22.99 -4.60 -2.04
CA LEU A 11 23.82 -3.52 -2.59
C LEU A 11 24.07 -2.41 -1.56
N PHE A 12 23.02 -2.00 -0.83
CA PHE A 12 23.11 -0.99 0.22
C PHE A 12 24.02 -1.42 1.38
N VAL A 13 23.85 -2.66 1.87
CA VAL A 13 24.68 -3.22 2.96
C VAL A 13 26.13 -3.34 2.51
N PHE A 14 26.38 -3.75 1.26
CA PHE A 14 27.73 -3.88 0.72
C PHE A 14 28.45 -2.53 0.61
N ILE A 15 27.77 -1.49 0.08
CA ILE A 15 28.32 -0.13 0.00
C ILE A 15 28.61 0.43 1.41
N SER A 16 27.71 0.20 2.36
CA SER A 16 27.87 0.68 3.74
C SER A 16 29.02 -0.02 4.47
N ALA A 17 29.21 -1.32 4.24
CA ALA A 17 30.31 -2.09 4.82
C ALA A 17 31.67 -1.64 4.29
N ILE A 18 31.78 -1.34 3.00
CA ILE A 18 33.02 -0.80 2.39
C ILE A 18 33.40 0.53 3.05
N GLY A 19 32.44 1.44 3.22
CA GLY A 19 32.68 2.73 3.90
C GLY A 19 33.09 2.59 5.38
N LEU A 20 32.62 1.55 6.08
CA LEU A 20 32.98 1.28 7.47
C LEU A 20 34.36 0.64 7.64
N VAL A 21 34.70 -0.34 6.80
CA VAL A 21 36.01 -1.03 6.83
C VAL A 21 37.13 -0.04 6.58
N ASP A 22 36.92 0.88 5.64
CA ASP A 22 37.89 1.87 5.25
C ASP A 22 38.13 2.93 6.34
N LYS A 23 37.07 3.44 6.99
CA LYS A 23 37.15 4.32 8.16
C LYS A 23 38.01 3.73 9.28
N TYR A 24 38.04 2.40 9.40
CA TYR A 24 38.79 1.70 10.44
C TYR A 24 40.26 1.46 10.06
N TYR A 25 40.60 1.41 8.76
CA TYR A 25 41.90 0.94 8.28
C TYR A 25 42.85 2.01 7.71
N ASN A 26 42.41 3.21 7.29
CA ASN A 26 43.31 4.17 6.63
C ASN A 26 43.20 5.65 7.05
N SER A 27 44.34 6.20 7.48
CA SER A 27 44.56 7.61 7.81
C SER A 27 44.65 8.50 6.55
N GLY A 28 43.51 9.02 6.10
CA GLY A 28 43.33 10.47 5.91
C GLY A 28 43.76 11.20 4.62
N LYS A 29 44.44 10.61 3.63
CA LYS A 29 44.81 11.35 2.39
C LYS A 29 44.27 10.81 1.06
N LEU A 30 44.36 9.49 0.84
CA LEU A 30 43.75 8.86 -0.34
C LEU A 30 42.22 8.96 -0.32
N LEU A 31 41.64 9.05 0.87
CA LEU A 31 40.20 9.07 1.05
C LEU A 31 39.53 10.40 0.80
N TRP A 32 40.19 11.56 0.84
CA TRP A 32 39.45 12.80 0.60
C TRP A 32 38.90 12.88 -0.83
N GLU A 33 39.65 12.37 -1.82
CA GLU A 33 39.19 12.24 -3.20
C GLU A 33 38.11 11.15 -3.34
N TYR A 34 38.34 9.94 -2.79
CA TYR A 34 37.34 8.87 -2.81
C TYR A 34 36.09 9.14 -1.95
N TYR A 35 36.19 9.99 -0.93
CA TYR A 35 35.08 10.37 -0.04
C TYR A 35 34.18 11.40 -0.72
N VAL A 36 34.75 12.28 -1.55
CA VAL A 36 33.95 13.10 -2.47
C VAL A 36 33.19 12.17 -3.42
N ASP A 37 33.85 11.20 -4.05
CA ASP A 37 33.19 10.24 -4.95
C ASP A 37 32.15 9.36 -4.23
N PHE A 38 32.44 8.86 -3.04
CA PHE A 38 31.52 8.08 -2.22
C PHE A 38 30.35 8.92 -1.71
N SER A 39 30.59 10.18 -1.33
CA SER A 39 29.53 11.12 -0.94
C SER A 39 28.60 11.42 -2.10
N VAL A 40 29.12 11.51 -3.34
CA VAL A 40 28.31 11.64 -4.55
C VAL A 40 27.48 10.38 -4.76
N VAL A 41 28.06 9.18 -4.66
CA VAL A 41 27.33 7.91 -4.80
C VAL A 41 26.26 7.75 -3.72
N ALA A 42 26.56 8.09 -2.47
CA ALA A 42 25.60 8.05 -1.36
C ALA A 42 24.49 9.08 -1.55
N THR A 43 24.82 10.28 -2.02
CA THR A 43 23.83 11.33 -2.35
C THR A 43 22.91 10.89 -3.46
N VAL A 44 23.46 10.28 -4.52
CA VAL A 44 22.67 9.70 -5.62
C VAL A 44 21.79 8.57 -5.11
N ALA A 45 22.30 7.69 -4.24
CA ALA A 45 21.51 6.60 -3.65
C ALA A 45 20.36 7.15 -2.77
N LEU A 46 20.62 8.17 -1.95
CA LEU A 46 19.60 8.86 -1.16
C LEU A 46 18.58 9.57 -2.03
N ALA A 47 19.00 10.21 -3.12
CA ALA A 47 18.09 10.84 -4.08
C ALA A 47 17.18 9.80 -4.76
N ILE A 48 17.71 8.63 -5.13
CA ILE A 48 16.91 7.51 -5.66
C ILE A 48 15.92 7.01 -4.61
N LEU A 49 16.35 6.81 -3.36
CA LEU A 49 15.47 6.37 -2.27
C LEU A 49 14.37 7.41 -1.98
N ALA A 50 14.72 8.69 -1.95
CA ALA A 50 13.77 9.78 -1.78
C ALA A 50 12.77 9.84 -2.93
N PHE A 51 13.24 9.69 -4.17
CA PHE A 51 12.37 9.62 -5.35
C PHE A 51 11.43 8.40 -5.28
N MET A 52 11.93 7.23 -4.90
CA MET A 52 11.09 6.04 -4.69
C MET A 52 10.04 6.25 -3.59
N GLY A 53 10.43 6.91 -2.50
CA GLY A 53 9.51 7.29 -1.42
C GLY A 53 8.43 8.24 -1.92
N TYR A 54 8.81 9.26 -2.69
CA TYR A 54 7.90 10.23 -3.29
C TYR A 54 6.91 9.58 -4.26
N VAL A 55 7.38 8.68 -5.13
CA VAL A 55 6.51 7.93 -6.05
C VAL A 55 5.49 7.11 -5.27
N ARG A 56 5.90 6.40 -4.21
CA ARG A 56 4.95 5.64 -3.37
C ARG A 56 3.95 6.54 -2.66
N TYR A 57 4.41 7.70 -2.19
CA TYR A 57 3.57 8.66 -1.53
C TYR A 57 2.44 9.14 -2.46
N ILE A 58 2.77 9.54 -3.69
CA ILE A 58 1.77 9.96 -4.69
C ILE A 58 0.73 8.87 -4.94
N HIS A 59 1.17 7.64 -5.22
CA HIS A 59 0.24 6.52 -5.47
C HIS A 59 -0.63 6.19 -4.24
N GLY A 60 -0.16 6.51 -3.03
CA GLY A 60 -0.94 6.37 -1.81
C GLY A 60 -2.11 7.37 -1.70
N GLU A 61 -2.01 8.52 -2.36
CA GLU A 61 -3.07 9.53 -2.42
C GLU A 61 -4.13 9.24 -3.50
N ASP A 62 -3.95 8.19 -4.31
CA ASP A 62 -4.97 7.76 -5.27
C ASP A 62 -6.27 7.39 -4.55
N THR A 63 -7.40 7.88 -5.08
CA THR A 63 -8.72 7.52 -4.58
C THR A 63 -9.17 6.17 -5.14
N ILE A 64 -9.65 5.30 -4.25
CA ILE A 64 -10.20 3.99 -4.56
C ILE A 64 -11.72 4.05 -4.36
N LYS A 65 -12.46 3.66 -5.40
CA LYS A 65 -13.92 3.54 -5.32
C LYS A 65 -14.32 2.20 -4.72
N ILE A 66 -15.40 2.20 -3.95
CA ILE A 66 -15.95 1.01 -3.29
C ILE A 66 -17.25 0.62 -4.01
N TYR A 67 -17.33 -0.64 -4.41
CA TYR A 67 -18.46 -1.23 -5.09
C TYR A 67 -19.01 -2.41 -4.32
N PHE A 68 -20.31 -2.63 -4.41
CA PHE A 68 -20.93 -3.92 -4.08
C PHE A 68 -21.07 -4.78 -5.34
N GLN A 69 -20.92 -6.08 -5.18
CA GLN A 69 -21.23 -7.04 -6.24
C GLN A 69 -22.11 -8.15 -5.67
N LYS A 70 -23.29 -8.35 -6.28
CA LYS A 70 -24.17 -9.46 -5.88
C LYS A 70 -23.48 -10.79 -6.19
N LYS A 71 -23.48 -11.76 -5.26
CA LYS A 71 -22.80 -13.06 -5.50
C LYS A 71 -23.29 -13.80 -6.76
N GLU A 72 -24.56 -13.61 -7.14
CA GLU A 72 -25.20 -14.28 -8.27
C GLU A 72 -25.13 -13.48 -9.57
N LYS A 73 -24.82 -12.18 -9.52
CA LYS A 73 -24.76 -11.29 -10.69
C LYS A 73 -23.41 -10.58 -10.75
N LYS A 74 -22.77 -10.55 -11.92
CA LYS A 74 -21.52 -9.79 -12.11
C LYS A 74 -21.70 -8.26 -12.13
N GLU A 75 -22.89 -7.79 -11.80
CA GLU A 75 -23.23 -6.39 -11.76
C GLU A 75 -22.60 -5.73 -10.53
N LYS A 76 -21.88 -4.63 -10.78
CA LYS A 76 -21.32 -3.78 -9.73
C LYS A 76 -22.29 -2.66 -9.44
N ILE A 77 -22.57 -2.47 -8.16
CA ILE A 77 -23.40 -1.39 -7.64
C ILE A 77 -22.43 -0.39 -7.00
N ASP A 78 -22.44 0.84 -7.49
CA ASP A 78 -21.64 1.92 -6.92
C ASP A 78 -22.19 2.28 -5.55
N THR A 79 -21.32 2.37 -4.55
CA THR A 79 -21.73 2.76 -3.19
C THR A 79 -21.67 4.27 -2.98
N GLY A 80 -21.08 5.01 -3.92
CA GLY A 80 -20.74 6.43 -3.75
C GLY A 80 -19.56 6.67 -2.79
N LEU A 81 -19.04 5.63 -2.14
CA LEU A 81 -17.96 5.73 -1.18
C LEU A 81 -16.59 5.67 -1.86
N ILE A 82 -15.67 6.50 -1.35
CA ILE A 82 -14.28 6.56 -1.79
C ILE A 82 -13.35 6.50 -0.57
N VAL A 83 -12.16 5.93 -0.77
CA VAL A 83 -11.10 5.90 0.24
C VAL A 83 -9.74 6.14 -0.41
N LEU A 84 -8.82 6.82 0.28
CA LEU A 84 -7.45 6.93 -0.22
C LEU A 84 -6.76 5.56 -0.17
N ARG A 85 -5.97 5.21 -1.19
CA ARG A 85 -5.28 3.92 -1.29
C ARG A 85 -4.45 3.61 -0.05
N LYS A 86 -3.72 4.59 0.49
CA LYS A 86 -2.93 4.44 1.72
C LYS A 86 -3.78 4.15 2.97
N ASN A 87 -5.03 4.60 2.98
CA ASN A 87 -5.98 4.44 4.08
C ASN A 87 -6.97 3.29 3.84
N CYS A 88 -6.81 2.55 2.74
CA CYS A 88 -7.61 1.38 2.43
C CYS A 88 -7.27 0.25 3.41
N VAL A 89 -7.81 0.31 4.62
CA VAL A 89 -7.67 -0.71 5.67
C VAL A 89 -9.05 -1.21 6.08
N ARG A 90 -9.09 -2.41 6.68
CA ARG A 90 -10.37 -3.04 7.06
C ARG A 90 -11.21 -2.15 7.96
N SER A 91 -10.61 -1.49 8.94
CA SER A 91 -11.32 -0.60 9.87
C SER A 91 -11.93 0.61 9.16
N GLU A 92 -11.21 1.19 8.20
CA GLU A 92 -11.66 2.35 7.43
C GLU A 92 -12.84 1.98 6.53
N LEU A 93 -12.70 0.87 5.78
CA LEU A 93 -13.81 0.34 4.99
C LEU A 93 -15.01 0.04 5.87
N GLN A 94 -14.79 -0.51 7.07
CA GLN A 94 -15.89 -0.78 7.97
C GLN A 94 -16.57 0.49 8.49
N GLY A 95 -15.79 1.55 8.74
CA GLY A 95 -16.31 2.87 9.11
C GLY A 95 -17.13 3.49 7.99
N LEU A 96 -16.59 3.50 6.76
CA LEU A 96 -17.27 4.04 5.58
C LEU A 96 -18.58 3.33 5.27
N LEU A 97 -18.59 1.99 5.32
CA LEU A 97 -19.81 1.20 5.15
C LEU A 97 -20.84 1.46 6.26
N GLY A 98 -20.38 1.80 7.47
CA GLY A 98 -21.25 2.23 8.56
C GLY A 98 -21.96 3.55 8.29
N MET A 99 -21.43 4.42 7.43
CA MET A 99 -22.07 5.70 7.08
C MET A 99 -23.32 5.53 6.21
N ILE A 100 -23.35 4.48 5.38
CA ILE A 100 -24.46 4.18 4.48
C ILE A 100 -25.38 3.08 5.04
N HIS A 101 -25.20 2.68 6.30
CA HIS A 101 -25.99 1.64 6.95
C HIS A 101 -27.29 2.22 7.51
N VAL A 102 -28.43 1.63 7.13
CA VAL A 102 -29.77 2.18 7.45
C VAL A 102 -30.34 1.62 8.74
N THR A 103 -29.96 0.39 9.09
CA THR A 103 -30.48 -0.31 10.26
C THR A 103 -29.77 0.13 11.55
N GLY A 104 -30.51 0.39 12.63
CA GLY A 104 -29.89 0.66 13.93
C GLY A 104 -29.11 -0.56 14.43
N GLY A 105 -27.78 -0.47 14.55
CA GLY A 105 -26.93 -1.54 15.07
C GLY A 105 -25.68 -1.80 14.23
N ARG A 106 -25.04 -2.97 14.45
CA ARG A 106 -23.90 -3.43 13.64
C ARG A 106 -24.44 -4.12 12.40
N TYR A 107 -23.96 -3.72 11.21
CA TYR A 107 -24.23 -4.49 9.99
C TYR A 107 -23.43 -5.80 10.00
N ASP A 108 -23.97 -6.80 9.31
CA ASP A 108 -23.29 -8.08 9.12
C ASP A 108 -22.95 -8.27 7.64
N LEU A 109 -21.65 -8.30 7.35
CA LEU A 109 -21.10 -8.66 6.06
C LEU A 109 -20.22 -9.90 6.20
N LYS A 110 -20.66 -11.01 5.59
CA LYS A 110 -19.90 -12.28 5.60
C LYS A 110 -18.48 -12.12 5.05
N SER A 111 -18.33 -11.26 4.05
CA SER A 111 -17.05 -10.91 3.41
C SER A 111 -16.03 -10.29 4.37
N PHE A 112 -16.50 -9.66 5.45
CA PHE A 112 -15.65 -9.14 6.52
C PHE A 112 -15.50 -10.10 7.69
N GLN A 113 -16.39 -11.07 7.87
CA GLN A 113 -16.37 -11.96 9.05
C GLN A 113 -15.51 -13.22 8.85
N ARG A 114 -15.36 -13.74 7.62
CA ARG A 114 -14.79 -15.08 7.41
C ARG A 114 -13.60 -15.23 6.48
N ASP A 115 -13.10 -14.20 5.81
CA ASP A 115 -12.19 -14.43 4.69
C ASP A 115 -10.85 -13.68 4.73
N GLY A 116 -9.78 -14.46 4.52
CA GLY A 116 -8.52 -13.95 4.02
C GLY A 116 -8.65 -13.26 2.66
N GLU A 117 -9.72 -13.55 1.89
CA GLU A 117 -10.00 -12.90 0.61
C GLU A 117 -10.13 -11.38 0.75
N MET A 118 -10.83 -10.85 1.76
CA MET A 118 -10.97 -9.39 1.89
C MET A 118 -9.64 -8.73 2.29
N LEU A 119 -8.85 -9.38 3.14
CA LEU A 119 -7.50 -8.92 3.46
C LEU A 119 -6.58 -8.98 2.23
N GLU A 120 -6.74 -10.01 1.40
CA GLU A 120 -6.00 -10.13 0.16
C GLU A 120 -6.39 -9.02 -0.83
N VAL A 121 -7.68 -8.74 -0.99
CA VAL A 121 -8.16 -7.62 -1.83
C VAL A 121 -7.62 -6.29 -1.32
N ILE A 122 -7.70 -6.03 0.00
CA ILE A 122 -7.11 -4.83 0.61
C ILE A 122 -5.61 -4.73 0.30
N ASN A 123 -4.85 -5.81 0.49
CA ASN A 123 -3.42 -5.84 0.19
C ASN A 123 -3.14 -5.61 -1.30
N GLN A 124 -3.96 -6.18 -2.19
CA GLN A 124 -3.82 -6.02 -3.63
C GLN A 124 -4.11 -4.57 -4.07
N VAL A 125 -5.09 -3.90 -3.44
CA VAL A 125 -5.34 -2.47 -3.63
C VAL A 125 -4.19 -1.62 -3.10
N GLN A 126 -3.70 -1.89 -1.88
CA GLN A 126 -2.57 -1.14 -1.31
C GLN A 126 -1.27 -1.31 -2.12
N THR A 127 -1.08 -2.47 -2.77
CA THR A 127 0.09 -2.77 -3.62
C THR A 127 -0.08 -2.34 -5.07
N ASN A 128 -1.08 -1.49 -5.37
CA ASN A 128 -1.34 -0.92 -6.68
C ASN A 128 -1.68 -1.95 -7.78
N LYS A 129 -2.20 -3.13 -7.38
CA LYS A 129 -2.69 -4.15 -8.34
C LYS A 129 -4.13 -3.90 -8.76
N PHE A 130 -4.95 -3.34 -7.88
CA PHE A 130 -6.34 -2.98 -8.13
C PHE A 130 -6.60 -1.51 -7.84
N ASN A 131 -7.50 -0.91 -8.61
CA ASN A 131 -7.87 0.51 -8.50
C ASN A 131 -9.29 0.71 -7.93
N GLU A 132 -9.90 -0.38 -7.46
CA GLU A 132 -11.25 -0.43 -6.93
C GLU A 132 -11.33 -1.53 -5.88
N ILE A 133 -12.28 -1.37 -4.95
CA ILE A 133 -12.67 -2.43 -4.03
C ILE A 133 -14.04 -2.94 -4.45
N VAL A 134 -14.17 -4.25 -4.58
CA VAL A 134 -15.44 -4.91 -4.86
C VAL A 134 -15.78 -5.84 -3.70
N ILE A 135 -16.84 -5.51 -2.97
CA ILE A 135 -17.31 -6.27 -1.81
C ILE A 135 -18.45 -7.16 -2.30
N LYS A 136 -18.22 -8.47 -2.25
CA LYS A 136 -19.26 -9.45 -2.61
C LYS A 136 -20.33 -9.47 -1.53
N VAL A 137 -21.58 -9.26 -1.89
CA VAL A 137 -22.71 -9.24 -0.96
C VAL A 137 -23.85 -10.12 -1.48
N SER A 138 -24.63 -10.68 -0.58
CA SER A 138 -25.93 -11.27 -0.88
C SER A 138 -27.01 -10.18 -0.92
N GLU A 139 -28.19 -10.51 -1.46
CA GLU A 139 -29.30 -9.56 -1.57
C GLU A 139 -29.74 -9.05 -0.20
N LYS A 140 -29.86 -9.95 0.79
CA LYS A 140 -30.16 -9.61 2.19
C LYS A 140 -29.08 -8.73 2.87
N GLU A 141 -27.82 -8.86 2.44
CA GLU A 141 -26.73 -8.02 2.95
C GLU A 141 -26.80 -6.62 2.33
N LEU A 142 -27.20 -6.53 1.07
CA LEU A 142 -27.35 -5.26 0.35
C LEU A 142 -28.48 -4.39 0.93
N GLU A 143 -29.59 -5.01 1.34
CA GLU A 143 -30.75 -4.32 1.94
C GLU A 143 -30.43 -3.55 3.23
N GLN A 144 -29.28 -3.83 3.86
CA GLN A 144 -28.83 -3.11 5.05
C GLN A 144 -28.27 -1.71 4.73
N PHE A 145 -28.00 -1.41 3.45
CA PHE A 145 -27.32 -0.19 3.02
C PHE A 145 -28.22 0.70 2.16
N GLU A 146 -28.21 2.00 2.43
CA GLU A 146 -28.84 3.04 1.61
C GLU A 146 -27.82 3.47 0.56
N ILE A 147 -28.03 2.98 -0.65
CA ILE A 147 -27.14 3.25 -1.78
C ILE A 147 -27.78 4.36 -2.61
N LEU A 148 -27.03 5.45 -2.78
CA LEU A 148 -27.43 6.65 -3.55
C LEU A 148 -27.64 6.35 -5.04
#